data_AF-A0A2G4H3I3-F1
#
_entry.id   AF-A0A2G4H3I3-F1
#
_cell.length_a   1.000
_cell.length_b   1.000
_cell.length_c   1.000
_cell.angle_alpha   90.00
_cell.angle_beta   90.00
_cell.angle_gamma   90.00
#
_symmetry.space_group_name_H-M   'P 1'
#
loop_
_entity.id
_entity.type
_entity.pdbx_description
1 polymer ?
#
loop_
_entity_poly.entity_id
_entity_poly.type
_entity_poly.pdbx_seq_one_letter_code
_entity_poly.pdbx_strand_id
1 'polypeptide(L)'
;MAITPAELRHTPLRRSLFGYKRPDVDDMIEQLADAYQETWQNRVDMQERIETLETEVKRYREMEDLLRRTLVSAEKHAADQKEAARKEAAQIVREAEQEAREVMGEAHHQRSAVWRDTQAIEQRGRELQARYRAFLSTAEAVLDEVEDTDDRTEEREPLADAITMN
;
A
#
# COMPACT_ATOMS: atom_id res chain seq x y z
N MET A 1 -7.56 42.75 -56.65
CA MET A 1 -7.94 42.29 -57.99
C MET A 1 -6.66 41.96 -58.73
N ALA A 2 -6.39 40.68 -58.95
CA ALA A 2 -5.23 40.24 -59.72
C ALA A 2 -5.74 39.76 -61.08
N ILE A 3 -5.21 40.36 -62.15
CA ILE A 3 -5.43 39.88 -63.52
C ILE A 3 -4.90 38.44 -63.57
N THR A 4 -5.67 37.52 -64.13
CA THR A 4 -5.20 36.14 -64.33
C THR A 4 -4.26 36.08 -65.55
N PRO A 5 -3.37 35.08 -65.65
CA PRO A 5 -2.52 34.93 -66.83
C PRO A 5 -3.31 34.85 -68.15
N ALA A 6 -4.50 34.25 -68.12
CA ALA A 6 -5.41 34.19 -69.26
C ALA A 6 -6.01 35.57 -69.60
N GLU A 7 -6.40 36.36 -68.60
CA GLU A 7 -6.88 37.73 -68.81
C GLU A 7 -5.78 38.64 -69.37
N LEU A 8 -4.51 38.44 -68.99
CA LEU A 8 -3.39 39.20 -69.51
C LEU A 8 -3.23 39.04 -71.03
N ARG A 9 -3.36 37.80 -71.55
CA ARG A 9 -3.30 37.53 -73.00
C ARG A 9 -4.44 38.16 -73.79
N HIS A 10 -5.60 38.32 -73.16
CA HIS A 10 -6.80 38.86 -73.81
C HIS A 10 -7.02 40.36 -73.55
N THR A 11 -6.07 41.05 -72.90
CA THR A 11 -6.22 42.46 -72.58
C THR A 11 -6.00 43.33 -73.84
N PRO A 12 -7.02 44.07 -74.32
CA PRO A 12 -6.87 44.88 -75.52
C PRO A 12 -6.09 46.18 -75.24
N LEU A 13 -5.01 46.40 -75.99
CA LEU A 13 -4.24 47.65 -75.94
C LEU A 13 -4.80 48.72 -76.89
N ARG A 14 -4.90 49.97 -76.41
CA ARG A 14 -5.33 51.13 -77.19
C ARG A 14 -4.25 51.60 -78.16
N ARG A 15 -4.65 52.09 -79.33
CA ARG A 15 -3.73 52.57 -80.40
C ARG A 15 -3.42 54.06 -80.26
N SER A 16 -2.19 54.45 -80.63
CA SER A 16 -1.72 55.84 -80.64
C SER A 16 -0.77 56.08 -81.84
N LEU A 17 -0.77 57.30 -82.38
CA LEU A 17 0.01 57.72 -83.56
C LEU A 17 1.54 57.67 -83.34
N PHE A 18 2.01 57.71 -82.10
CA PHE A 18 3.43 57.61 -81.72
C PHE A 18 3.70 56.45 -80.75
N GLY A 19 2.94 55.36 -80.86
CA GLY A 19 3.02 54.20 -79.97
C GLY A 19 4.15 53.22 -80.30
N TYR A 20 4.36 52.25 -79.41
CA TYR A 20 5.30 51.15 -79.61
C TYR A 20 4.92 50.26 -80.80
N LYS A 21 5.92 49.55 -81.35
CA LYS A 21 5.72 48.59 -82.43
C LYS A 21 4.87 47.42 -81.93
N ARG A 22 3.76 47.19 -82.61
CA ARG A 22 2.76 46.20 -82.21
C ARG A 22 3.29 44.76 -82.08
N PRO A 23 4.07 44.22 -83.04
CA PRO A 23 4.61 42.86 -82.93
C PRO A 23 5.50 42.69 -81.69
N ASP A 24 6.39 43.65 -81.45
CA ASP A 24 7.32 43.62 -80.30
C ASP A 24 6.55 43.65 -78.96
N VAL A 25 5.45 44.40 -78.88
CA VAL A 25 4.61 44.47 -77.67
C VAL A 25 3.77 43.21 -77.50
N ASP A 26 3.19 42.68 -78.58
CA ASP A 26 2.39 41.46 -78.55
C ASP A 26 3.28 40.26 -78.12
N ASP A 27 4.50 40.13 -78.68
CA ASP A 27 5.48 39.11 -78.27
C ASP A 27 5.91 39.24 -76.80
N MET A 28 6.07 40.49 -76.31
CA MET A 28 6.41 40.73 -74.91
C MET A 28 5.26 40.37 -73.97
N ILE A 29 4.01 40.62 -74.37
CA ILE A 29 2.82 40.23 -73.58
C ILE A 29 2.67 38.71 -73.53
N GLU A 30 2.95 38.00 -74.62
CA GLU A 30 2.95 36.53 -74.65
C GLU A 30 3.97 35.96 -73.67
N GLN A 31 5.23 36.44 -73.73
CA GLN A 31 6.30 36.03 -72.82
C GLN A 31 6.00 36.38 -71.36
N LEU A 32 5.42 37.56 -71.12
CA LEU A 32 5.00 37.98 -69.78
C LEU A 32 3.87 37.11 -69.24
N ALA A 33 2.91 36.73 -70.09
CA ALA A 33 1.82 35.85 -69.71
C ALA A 33 2.30 34.43 -69.39
N ASP A 34 3.28 33.91 -70.10
CA ASP A 34 3.92 32.62 -69.80
C ASP A 34 4.63 32.65 -68.44
N ALA A 35 5.52 33.63 -68.22
CA ALA A 35 6.25 33.77 -66.95
C ALA A 35 5.30 34.03 -65.76
N TYR A 36 4.24 34.79 -65.99
CA TYR A 36 3.23 35.05 -64.98
C TYR A 36 2.38 33.81 -64.69
N GLN A 37 2.09 32.97 -65.68
CA GLN A 37 1.38 31.70 -65.47
C GLN A 37 2.19 30.73 -64.62
N GLU A 38 3.48 30.59 -64.90
CA GLU A 38 4.39 29.76 -64.08
C GLU A 38 4.42 30.26 -62.64
N THR A 39 4.59 31.57 -62.44
CA THR A 39 4.61 32.17 -61.10
C THR A 39 3.26 31.99 -60.38
N TRP A 40 2.15 32.09 -61.11
CA TRP A 40 0.81 31.89 -60.57
C TRP A 40 0.58 30.45 -60.12
N GLN A 41 0.99 29.46 -60.92
CA GLN A 41 0.90 28.04 -60.56
C GLN A 41 1.76 27.75 -59.32
N ASN A 42 3.03 28.18 -59.32
CA ASN A 42 3.91 28.02 -58.16
C ASN A 42 3.31 28.66 -56.90
N ARG A 43 2.64 29.81 -57.02
CA ARG A 43 1.95 30.45 -55.88
C ARG A 43 0.81 29.58 -55.36
N VAL A 44 -0.02 29.02 -56.23
CA VAL A 44 -1.14 28.16 -55.85
C VAL A 44 -0.62 26.91 -55.13
N ASP A 45 0.37 26.22 -55.73
CA ASP A 45 0.97 25.01 -55.16
C ASP A 45 1.59 25.26 -53.78
N MET A 46 2.31 26.39 -53.63
CA MET A 46 2.88 26.79 -52.35
C MET A 46 1.81 27.11 -51.31
N GLN A 47 0.70 27.73 -51.73
CA GLN A 47 -0.39 28.08 -50.82
C GLN A 47 -1.12 26.84 -50.33
N GLU A 48 -1.39 25.86 -51.20
CA GLU A 48 -1.92 24.54 -50.81
C GLU A 48 -0.96 23.81 -49.86
N ARG A 49 0.35 23.89 -50.12
CA ARG A 49 1.36 23.28 -49.26
C ARG A 49 1.40 23.92 -47.87
N ILE A 50 1.28 25.25 -47.79
CA ILE A 50 1.21 25.98 -46.52
C ILE A 50 -0.03 25.54 -45.74
N GLU A 51 -1.20 25.52 -46.35
CA GLU A 51 -2.45 25.10 -45.68
C GLU A 51 -2.38 23.67 -45.14
N THR A 52 -1.75 22.77 -45.90
CA THR A 52 -1.50 21.39 -45.48
C THR A 52 -0.58 21.34 -44.26
N LEU A 53 0.56 22.04 -44.31
CA LEU A 53 1.54 22.08 -43.22
C LEU A 53 0.97 22.74 -41.97
N GLU A 54 0.18 23.81 -42.09
CA GLU A 54 -0.49 24.46 -40.98
C GLU A 54 -1.46 23.51 -40.27
N THR A 55 -2.20 22.72 -41.04
CA THR A 55 -3.10 21.68 -40.51
C THR A 55 -2.33 20.60 -39.76
N GLU A 56 -1.21 20.12 -40.31
CA GLU A 56 -0.34 19.15 -39.63
C GLU A 56 0.25 19.71 -38.33
N VAL A 57 0.76 20.95 -38.36
CA VAL A 57 1.31 21.61 -37.16
C VAL A 57 0.25 21.76 -36.08
N LYS A 58 -0.98 22.13 -36.44
CA LYS A 58 -2.09 22.20 -35.49
C LYS A 58 -2.35 20.84 -34.85
N ARG A 59 -2.41 19.76 -35.65
CA ARG A 59 -2.58 18.39 -35.13
C ARG A 59 -1.47 17.98 -34.18
N TYR A 60 -0.22 18.31 -34.50
CA TYR A 60 0.92 18.00 -33.63
C TYR A 60 0.87 18.76 -32.31
N ARG A 61 0.47 20.03 -32.32
CA ARG A 61 0.28 20.83 -31.10
C ARG A 61 -0.82 20.26 -30.20
N GLU A 62 -1.95 19.86 -30.79
CA GLU A 62 -3.04 19.22 -30.05
C GLU A 62 -2.59 17.89 -29.42
N MET A 63 -1.81 17.09 -30.17
CA MET A 63 -1.23 15.85 -29.66
C MET A 63 -0.22 16.11 -28.53
N GLU A 64 0.65 17.10 -28.68
CA GLU A 64 1.62 17.48 -27.66
C GLU A 64 0.93 17.93 -26.37
N ASP A 65 -0.11 18.74 -26.47
CA ASP A 65 -0.90 19.17 -25.32
C ASP A 65 -1.59 18.01 -24.62
N LEU A 66 -2.15 17.06 -25.38
CA LEU A 66 -2.72 15.84 -24.82
C LEU A 66 -1.65 15.02 -24.08
N LEU A 67 -0.51 14.77 -24.71
CA LEU A 67 0.60 14.03 -24.11
C LEU A 67 1.09 14.68 -22.81
N ARG A 68 1.25 16.01 -22.79
CA ARG A 68 1.64 16.75 -21.59
C ARG A 68 0.62 16.59 -20.47
N ARG A 69 -0.69 16.73 -20.77
CA ARG A 69 -1.75 16.55 -19.78
C ARG A 69 -1.79 15.12 -19.24
N THR A 70 -1.66 14.13 -20.12
CA THR A 70 -1.61 12.72 -19.73
C THR A 70 -0.40 12.42 -18.86
N LEU A 71 0.78 12.95 -19.20
CA LEU A 71 2.00 12.75 -18.42
C LEU A 71 1.86 13.32 -17.01
N VAL A 72 1.40 14.57 -16.88
CA VAL A 72 1.16 15.21 -15.57
C VAL A 72 0.11 14.44 -14.77
N SER A 73 -0.96 13.96 -15.42
CA SER A 73 -1.97 13.13 -14.74
C SER A 73 -1.40 11.79 -14.28
N ALA A 74 -0.57 11.15 -15.10
CA ALA A 74 0.08 9.89 -14.76
C ALA A 74 1.07 10.06 -13.59
N GLU A 75 1.87 11.11 -13.59
CA GLU A 75 2.77 11.45 -12.48
C GLU A 75 1.99 11.68 -11.18
N LYS A 76 0.88 12.44 -11.24
CA LYS A 76 0.02 12.67 -10.09
C LYS A 76 -0.59 11.37 -9.58
N HIS A 77 -1.12 10.53 -10.47
CA HIS A 77 -1.68 9.23 -10.08
C HIS A 77 -0.63 8.30 -9.47
N ALA A 78 0.59 8.29 -10.00
CA ALA A 78 1.69 7.50 -9.43
C ALA A 78 2.07 8.00 -8.02
N ALA A 79 2.09 9.32 -7.82
CA ALA A 79 2.35 9.92 -6.50
C ALA A 79 1.22 9.59 -5.50
N ASP A 80 -0.04 9.76 -5.90
CA ASP A 80 -1.22 9.46 -5.08
C ASP A 80 -1.25 7.96 -4.71
N GLN A 81 -0.97 7.06 -5.67
CA GLN A 81 -0.91 5.62 -5.43
C GLN A 81 0.19 5.26 -4.43
N LYS A 82 1.37 5.88 -4.56
CA LYS A 82 2.50 5.66 -3.64
C LYS A 82 2.17 6.12 -2.23
N GLU A 83 1.50 7.25 -2.09
CA GLU A 83 1.08 7.79 -0.80
C GLU A 83 -0.01 6.93 -0.16
N ALA A 84 -1.00 6.47 -0.93
CA ALA A 84 -2.02 5.54 -0.48
C ALA A 84 -1.40 4.23 0.03
N ALA A 85 -0.50 3.62 -0.74
CA ALA A 85 0.20 2.40 -0.35
C ALA A 85 1.04 2.58 0.93
N ARG A 86 1.67 3.75 1.12
CA ARG A 86 2.41 4.06 2.35
C ARG A 86 1.48 4.17 3.57
N LYS A 87 0.33 4.83 3.41
CA LYS A 87 -0.66 4.96 4.49
C LYS A 87 -1.24 3.60 4.88
N GLU A 88 -1.58 2.79 3.89
CA GLU A 88 -2.09 1.44 4.08
C GLU A 88 -1.05 0.54 4.77
N ALA A 89 0.21 0.55 4.30
CA ALA A 89 1.29 -0.18 4.95
C ALA A 89 1.49 0.26 6.40
N ALA A 90 1.47 1.57 6.67
CA ALA A 90 1.59 2.08 8.04
C ALA A 90 0.39 1.68 8.91
N GLN A 91 -0.81 1.57 8.34
CA GLN A 91 -1.99 1.09 9.03
C GLN A 91 -1.87 -0.40 9.36
N ILE A 92 -1.50 -1.24 8.40
CA ILE A 92 -1.26 -2.67 8.59
C ILE A 92 -0.25 -2.91 9.70
N VAL A 93 0.86 -2.17 9.71
CA VAL A 93 1.88 -2.29 10.77
C VAL A 93 1.30 -1.92 12.13
N ARG A 94 0.54 -0.82 12.23
CA ARG A 94 -0.09 -0.43 13.50
C ARG A 94 -1.10 -1.46 14.01
N GLU A 95 -1.90 -2.03 13.11
CA GLU A 95 -2.88 -3.07 13.43
C GLU A 95 -2.18 -4.34 13.91
N ALA A 96 -1.15 -4.80 13.19
CA ALA A 96 -0.35 -5.96 13.57
C ALA A 96 0.35 -5.76 14.92
N GLU A 97 0.90 -4.57 15.19
CA GLU A 97 1.48 -4.25 16.50
C GLU A 97 0.45 -4.24 17.63
N GLN A 98 -0.77 -3.76 17.36
CA GLN A 98 -1.86 -3.79 18.34
C GLN A 98 -2.28 -5.23 18.64
N GLU A 99 -2.52 -6.03 17.61
CA GLU A 99 -2.88 -7.44 17.76
C GLU A 99 -1.78 -8.20 18.51
N ALA A 100 -0.51 -7.97 18.18
CA ALA A 100 0.61 -8.57 18.89
C ALA A 100 0.62 -8.20 20.38
N ARG A 101 0.33 -6.94 20.73
CA ARG A 101 0.23 -6.51 22.14
C ARG A 101 -0.94 -7.20 22.85
N GLU A 102 -2.08 -7.34 22.19
CA GLU A 102 -3.26 -8.01 22.74
C GLU A 102 -2.97 -9.50 23.01
N VAL A 103 -2.40 -10.21 22.02
CA VAL A 103 -2.00 -11.61 22.15
C VAL A 103 -0.98 -11.81 23.26
N MET A 104 0.05 -10.96 23.33
CA MET A 104 1.06 -11.03 24.40
C MET A 104 0.47 -10.76 25.78
N GLY A 105 -0.45 -9.80 25.88
CA GLY A 105 -1.18 -9.50 27.10
C GLY A 105 -1.99 -10.70 27.58
N GLU A 106 -2.77 -11.30 26.70
CA GLU A 106 -3.58 -12.50 26.99
C GLU A 106 -2.69 -13.68 27.41
N ALA A 107 -1.60 -13.94 26.68
CA ALA A 107 -0.64 -14.98 27.04
C ALA A 107 -0.01 -14.76 28.42
N HIS A 108 0.32 -13.50 28.76
CA HIS A 108 0.82 -13.15 30.09
C HIS A 108 -0.22 -13.36 31.19
N HIS A 109 -1.49 -13.02 30.93
CA HIS A 109 -2.59 -13.27 31.87
C HIS A 109 -2.79 -14.76 32.11
N GLN A 110 -2.87 -15.57 31.05
CA GLN A 110 -2.99 -17.02 31.14
C GLN A 110 -1.82 -17.66 31.89
N ARG A 111 -0.58 -17.28 31.55
CA ARG A 111 0.62 -17.75 32.27
C ARG A 111 0.55 -17.43 33.76
N SER A 112 0.12 -16.22 34.10
CA SER A 112 0.01 -15.78 35.50
C SER A 112 -1.11 -16.49 36.25
N ALA A 113 -2.19 -16.91 35.57
CA ALA A 113 -3.24 -17.75 36.14
C ALA A 113 -2.70 -19.16 36.43
N VAL A 114 -2.09 -19.82 35.44
CA VAL A 114 -1.49 -21.16 35.60
C VAL A 114 -0.44 -21.17 36.69
N TRP A 115 0.38 -20.13 36.79
CA TRP A 115 1.38 -20.01 37.87
C TRP A 115 0.73 -19.96 39.25
N ARG A 116 -0.33 -19.16 39.42
CA ARG A 116 -1.06 -19.06 40.69
C ARG A 116 -1.73 -20.39 41.06
N ASP A 117 -2.33 -21.06 40.08
CA ASP A 117 -2.97 -22.36 40.29
C ASP A 117 -1.94 -23.42 40.70
N THR A 118 -0.77 -23.42 40.05
CA THR A 118 0.36 -24.30 40.41
C THR A 118 0.79 -24.08 41.86
N GLN A 119 1.01 -22.82 42.26
CA GLN A 119 1.39 -22.48 43.64
C GLN A 119 0.32 -22.88 44.66
N ALA A 120 -0.96 -22.72 44.33
CA ALA A 120 -2.07 -23.14 45.19
C ALA A 120 -2.11 -24.67 45.35
N ILE A 121 -1.87 -25.44 44.28
CA ILE A 121 -1.80 -26.91 44.33
C ILE A 121 -0.61 -27.37 45.19
N GLU A 122 0.57 -26.78 44.99
CA GLU A 122 1.76 -27.09 45.81
C GLU A 122 1.53 -26.81 47.29
N GLN A 123 0.88 -25.69 47.63
CA GLN A 123 0.56 -25.34 49.01
C GLN A 123 -0.42 -26.36 49.62
N ARG A 124 -1.47 -26.74 48.90
CA ARG A 124 -2.42 -27.78 49.34
C ARG A 124 -1.73 -29.13 49.54
N GLY A 125 -0.80 -29.48 48.65
CA GLY A 125 0.00 -30.71 48.78
C GLY A 125 0.85 -30.71 50.05
N ARG A 126 1.55 -29.60 50.34
CA ARG A 126 2.33 -29.43 51.59
C ARG A 126 1.46 -29.50 52.83
N GLU A 127 0.29 -28.85 52.81
CA GLU A 127 -0.66 -28.88 53.93
C GLU A 127 -1.18 -30.29 54.17
N LEU A 128 -1.54 -31.02 53.12
CA LEU A 128 -2.00 -32.40 53.22
C LEU A 128 -0.90 -33.31 53.79
N GLN A 129 0.34 -33.17 53.31
CA GLN A 129 1.48 -33.93 53.84
C GLN A 129 1.72 -33.65 55.34
N ALA A 130 1.64 -32.39 55.76
CA ALA A 130 1.78 -32.01 57.16
C ALA A 130 0.66 -32.61 58.03
N ARG A 131 -0.59 -32.59 57.55
CA ARG A 131 -1.73 -33.23 58.23
C ARG A 131 -1.55 -34.73 58.37
N TYR A 132 -1.10 -35.43 57.32
CA TYR A 132 -0.84 -36.86 57.41
C TYR A 132 0.28 -37.20 58.39
N ARG A 133 1.38 -36.43 58.39
CA ARG A 133 2.46 -36.63 59.38
C ARG A 133 1.96 -36.44 60.81
N ALA A 134 1.20 -35.37 61.07
CA ALA A 134 0.62 -35.14 62.38
C ALA A 134 -0.36 -36.24 62.81
N PHE A 135 -1.17 -36.74 61.87
CA PHE A 135 -2.05 -37.87 62.12
C PHE A 135 -1.27 -39.14 62.50
N LEU A 136 -0.23 -39.49 61.73
CA LEU A 136 0.60 -40.66 61.99
C LEU A 136 1.35 -40.55 63.32
N SER A 137 1.97 -39.40 63.62
CA SER A 137 2.66 -39.21 64.91
C SER A 137 1.71 -39.28 66.10
N THR A 138 0.45 -38.87 65.92
CA THR A 138 -0.58 -39.01 66.97
C THR A 138 -0.96 -40.48 67.15
N ALA A 139 -1.10 -41.22 66.06
CA ALA A 139 -1.39 -42.66 66.11
C ALA A 139 -0.24 -43.45 66.76
N GLU A 140 1.01 -43.13 66.43
CA GLU A 140 2.20 -43.68 67.09
C GLU A 140 2.19 -43.40 68.59
N ALA A 141 1.94 -42.16 69.02
CA ALA A 141 1.89 -41.81 70.44
C ALA A 141 0.79 -42.58 71.22
N VAL A 142 -0.35 -42.84 70.57
CA VAL A 142 -1.42 -43.66 71.16
C VAL A 142 -1.01 -45.13 71.27
N LEU A 143 -0.26 -45.67 70.29
CA LEU A 143 0.25 -47.03 70.36
C LEU A 143 1.30 -47.18 71.46
N ASP A 144 2.23 -46.23 71.57
CA ASP A 144 3.24 -46.19 72.65
C ASP A 144 2.57 -46.13 74.03
N GLU A 145 1.50 -45.33 74.19
CA GLU A 145 0.74 -45.26 75.46
C GLU A 145 0.05 -46.59 75.80
N VAL A 146 -0.43 -47.34 74.79
CA VAL A 146 -1.01 -48.67 74.99
C VAL A 146 0.07 -49.69 75.38
N GLU A 147 1.23 -49.69 74.73
CA GLU A 147 2.37 -50.55 75.08
C GLU A 147 2.90 -50.27 76.50
N ASP A 148 3.06 -48.99 76.88
CA ASP A 148 3.45 -48.59 78.24
C ASP A 148 2.41 -49.01 79.30
N THR A 149 1.12 -49.06 78.95
CA THR A 149 0.09 -49.57 79.87
C THR A 149 0.15 -51.09 80.04
N ASP A 150 0.54 -51.83 78.99
CA ASP A 150 0.67 -53.29 79.01
C ASP A 150 1.88 -53.70 79.87
N ASP A 151 3.03 -53.04 79.69
CA ASP A 151 4.24 -53.23 80.51
C ASP A 151 3.99 -52.91 82.00
N ARG A 152 3.19 -51.88 82.30
CA ARG A 152 2.81 -51.52 83.68
C ARG A 152 1.81 -52.47 84.31
N THR A 153 1.04 -53.21 83.51
CA THR A 153 0.20 -54.31 84.00
C THR A 153 1.02 -55.58 84.26
N GLU A 154 2.07 -55.85 83.49
CA GLU A 154 2.98 -56.98 83.72
C GLU A 154 3.90 -56.77 84.94
N GLU A 155 4.34 -55.55 85.25
CA GLU A 155 5.13 -55.27 86.47
C GLU A 155 4.30 -55.27 87.78
N ARG A 156 2.97 -55.43 87.72
CA ARG A 156 2.06 -55.32 88.88
C ARG A 156 1.61 -56.64 89.52
N GLU A 157 2.12 -57.79 89.09
CA GLU A 157 2.06 -59.03 89.89
C GLU A 157 3.49 -59.61 90.04
N PRO A 158 3.96 -60.02 91.24
CA PRO A 158 3.22 -60.45 92.42
C PRO A 158 3.70 -59.84 93.76
N LEU A 159 2.78 -59.33 94.58
CA LEU A 159 2.99 -59.18 96.04
C LEU A 159 1.79 -59.77 96.78
N ALA A 160 1.85 -61.10 96.85
CA ALA A 160 1.53 -61.96 97.99
C ALA A 160 0.28 -61.65 98.84
N ASP A 161 -0.63 -62.62 98.87
CA ASP A 161 -0.75 -63.52 100.04
C ASP A 161 -0.06 -63.03 101.32
N ALA A 162 -0.67 -62.07 102.00
CA ALA A 162 -0.48 -61.83 103.43
C ALA A 162 -1.60 -60.92 103.93
N ILE A 163 -2.71 -61.51 104.36
CA ILE A 163 -3.25 -61.38 105.72
C ILE A 163 -4.53 -62.21 105.77
N THR A 164 -4.34 -63.41 106.31
CA THR A 164 -5.35 -64.32 106.81
C THR A 164 -6.11 -63.69 107.99
N MET A 165 -7.35 -64.15 108.18
CA MET A 165 -8.07 -64.21 109.46
C MET A 165 -8.56 -62.89 110.09
N ASN A 166 -9.88 -62.67 109.97
CA ASN A 166 -10.79 -62.89 111.10
C ASN A 166 -12.20 -63.26 110.60
#